data_AF-A0A222B7M9-F1
#
_entry.id   AF-A0A222B7M9-F1
#
_cell.length_a   1.000
_cell.length_b   1.000
_cell.length_c   1.000
_cell.angle_alpha   90.00
_cell.angle_beta   90.00
_cell.angle_gamma   90.00
#
_symmetry.space_group_name_H-M   'P 1'
#
loop_
_entity.id
_entity.type
_entity.pdbx_description
1 polymer ?
#
loop_
_entity_poly.entity_id
_entity_poly.type
_entity_poly.pdbx_seq_one_letter_code
_entity_poly.pdbx_strand_id
1 'polypeptide(L)'
;MNSSEDNEEIIDDDNISIFSLLPAYALSEIKSAFIIGFYIYLPFVVVDLVISSVLLTLGMMMMSPVTISTPIKLILFVAMDGWTMLSKGLILQYFDLSINP
;
A
#
# COMPACT_ATOMS: atom_id res chain seq x y z
N MET A 1 -5.52 -16.11 51.54
CA MET A 1 -4.12 -16.03 51.06
C MET A 1 -4.21 -15.74 49.57
N ASN A 2 -3.84 -14.51 49.19
CA ASN A 2 -3.66 -13.93 47.86
C ASN A 2 -4.79 -14.05 46.81
N SER A 3 -5.64 -13.02 46.83
CA SER A 3 -6.33 -12.47 45.66
C SER A 3 -5.30 -11.88 44.69
N SER A 4 -4.84 -12.69 43.74
CA SER A 4 -4.32 -12.20 42.47
C SER A 4 -5.53 -11.97 41.55
N GLU A 5 -6.30 -10.93 41.85
CA GLU A 5 -7.13 -10.30 40.82
C GLU A 5 -6.12 -9.59 39.91
N ASP A 6 -5.85 -10.21 38.76
CA ASP A 6 -5.21 -9.55 37.63
C ASP A 6 -6.06 -8.32 37.32
N ASN A 7 -5.61 -7.18 37.86
CA ASN A 7 -6.15 -5.88 37.49
C ASN A 7 -5.69 -5.66 36.05
N GLU A 8 -6.51 -6.10 35.10
CA GLU A 8 -6.51 -5.50 33.77
C GLU A 8 -6.73 -4.00 34.03
N GLU A 9 -5.63 -3.23 34.07
CA GLU A 9 -5.67 -1.78 33.98
C GLU A 9 -6.42 -1.50 32.69
N ILE A 10 -7.70 -1.15 32.83
CA ILE A 10 -8.50 -0.57 31.78
C ILE A 10 -7.78 0.73 31.46
N ILE A 11 -6.95 0.72 30.42
CA ILE A 11 -6.28 1.90 29.89
C ILE A 11 -7.41 2.77 29.35
N ASP A 12 -7.87 3.72 30.17
CA ASP A 12 -8.80 4.74 29.73
C ASP A 12 -8.11 5.50 28.58
N ASP A 13 -8.67 5.40 27.37
CA ASP A 13 -8.13 5.98 26.13
C ASP A 13 -7.88 7.50 26.29
N ASP A 14 -8.62 8.13 27.19
CA ASP A 14 -8.55 9.55 27.55
C ASP A 14 -7.25 9.97 28.26
N ASN A 15 -6.48 9.02 28.84
CA ASN A 15 -5.22 9.33 29.55
C ASN A 15 -3.97 9.25 28.65
N ILE A 16 -4.12 8.92 27.37
CA ILE A 16 -3.00 8.75 26.46
C ILE A 16 -2.61 10.11 25.87
N SER A 17 -1.37 10.55 26.10
CA SER A 17 -0.87 11.83 25.60
C SER A 17 -0.85 11.87 24.07
N ILE A 18 -1.35 12.95 23.47
CA ILE A 18 -1.31 13.22 22.02
C ILE A 18 0.10 13.06 21.42
N PHE A 19 1.13 13.33 22.20
CA PHE A 19 2.54 13.17 21.80
C PHE A 19 2.94 11.70 21.58
N SER A 20 2.22 10.76 22.21
CA SER A 20 2.38 9.32 22.00
C SER A 20 1.53 8.81 20.83
N LEU A 21 0.29 9.32 20.67
CA LEU A 21 -0.59 8.90 19.58
C LEU A 21 -0.07 9.32 18.20
N LEU A 22 0.46 10.54 18.08
CA LEU A 22 0.90 11.07 16.79
C LEU A 22 1.96 10.19 16.09
N PRO A 23 3.09 9.80 16.75
CA PRO A 23 4.06 8.92 16.12
C PRO A 23 3.53 7.49 15.93
N ALA A 24 2.67 6.99 16.82
CA ALA A 24 2.04 5.68 16.67
C ALA A 24 1.13 5.60 15.45
N TYR A 25 0.27 6.61 15.25
CA TYR A 25 -0.56 6.76 14.06
C TYR A 25 0.28 6.89 12.79
N ALA A 26 1.29 7.76 12.79
CA ALA A 26 2.15 7.94 11.62
C ALA A 26 2.83 6.63 11.20
N LEU A 27 3.32 5.82 12.15
CA LEU A 27 3.92 4.53 11.86
C LEU A 27 2.89 3.53 11.30
N SER A 28 1.68 3.52 11.86
CA SER A 28 0.57 2.69 11.37
C SER A 28 0.20 3.03 9.93
N GLU A 29 0.04 4.31 9.61
CA GLU A 29 -0.30 4.78 8.25
C GLU A 29 0.82 4.48 7.25
N ILE A 30 2.09 4.64 7.63
CA ILE A 30 3.22 4.29 6.76
C ILE A 30 3.20 2.79 6.44
N LYS A 31 2.93 1.93 7.42
CA LYS A 31 2.83 0.48 7.21
C LYS A 31 1.67 0.14 6.25
N SER A 32 0.50 0.73 6.46
CA SER A 32 -0.66 0.55 5.59
C SER A 32 -0.39 1.04 4.15
N ALA A 33 0.20 2.23 4.01
CA ALA A 33 0.58 2.79 2.71
C ALA A 33 1.60 1.91 1.98
N PHE A 34 2.56 1.31 2.70
CA PHE A 34 3.54 0.40 2.10
C PHE A 34 2.88 -0.86 1.53
N ILE A 35 1.90 -1.43 2.24
CA ILE A 35 1.15 -2.62 1.77
C ILE A 35 0.35 -2.27 0.50
N ILE A 36 -0.36 -1.14 0.50
CA ILE A 36 -1.12 -0.67 -0.67
C ILE A 36 -0.17 -0.44 -1.86
N GLY A 37 0.94 0.27 -1.63
CA GLY A 37 1.97 0.52 -2.64
C GLY A 37 2.56 -0.76 -3.23
N PHE A 38 2.82 -1.76 -2.39
CA PHE A 38 3.32 -3.06 -2.82
C PHE A 38 2.34 -3.78 -3.76
N TYR A 39 1.05 -3.81 -3.42
CA TYR A 39 0.03 -4.42 -4.27
C TYR A 39 -0.14 -3.71 -5.61
N ILE A 40 -0.09 -2.37 -5.63
CA ILE A 40 -0.14 -1.58 -6.86
C ILE A 40 1.10 -1.82 -7.73
N TYR A 41 2.27 -2.02 -7.10
CA TYR A 41 3.52 -2.22 -7.81
C TYR A 41 3.63 -3.60 -8.47
N LEU A 42 3.03 -4.64 -7.87
CA LEU A 42 3.09 -6.03 -8.32
C LEU A 42 2.74 -6.23 -9.82
N PRO A 43 1.59 -5.76 -10.35
CA PRO A 43 1.27 -5.93 -11.77
C PRO A 43 2.30 -5.27 -12.70
N PHE A 44 2.91 -4.15 -12.31
CA PHE A 44 3.95 -3.50 -13.11
C PHE A 44 5.24 -4.30 -13.16
N VAL A 45 5.60 -4.98 -12.07
CA VAL A 45 6.75 -5.90 -12.03
C VAL A 45 6.53 -7.08 -12.96
N VAL A 46 5.31 -7.63 -13.00
CA VAL A 46 4.95 -8.71 -13.92
C VAL A 46 5.14 -8.26 -15.37
N VAL A 47 4.68 -7.05 -15.71
CA VAL A 47 4.87 -6.47 -17.05
C VAL A 47 6.36 -6.34 -17.41
N ASP A 48 7.20 -5.85 -16.48
CA ASP A 48 8.65 -5.76 -16.71
C ASP A 48 9.29 -7.12 -16.98
N LEU A 49 8.93 -8.13 -16.20
CA LEU A 49 9.47 -9.48 -16.33
C LEU A 49 9.07 -10.10 -17.67
N VAL A 50 7.78 -9.97 -18.05
CA VAL A 50 7.27 -10.45 -19.34
C VAL A 50 8.01 -9.77 -20.49
N ILE A 51 8.11 -8.44 -20.49
CA ILE A 51 8.80 -7.70 -21.57
C ILE A 51 10.27 -8.10 -21.64
N SER A 52 10.94 -8.23 -20.50
CA SER A 52 12.34 -8.67 -20.46
C SER A 52 12.52 -10.07 -21.06
N SER A 53 11.61 -11.00 -20.76
CA SER A 53 11.66 -12.37 -21.32
C SER A 53 11.45 -12.41 -22.84
N VAL A 54 10.57 -11.55 -23.37
CA VAL A 54 10.33 -11.41 -24.81
C VAL A 54 11.56 -10.82 -25.50
N LEU A 55 12.15 -9.76 -24.95
CA LEU A 55 13.36 -9.15 -25.51
C LEU A 55 14.55 -10.11 -25.52
N LEU A 56 14.72 -10.89 -24.45
CA LEU A 56 15.74 -11.92 -24.36
C LEU A 56 15.54 -13.00 -25.44
N THR A 57 14.30 -13.42 -25.67
CA THR A 57 13.94 -14.40 -26.71
C THR A 57 14.20 -13.87 -28.12
N LEU A 58 13.98 -12.57 -28.34
CA LEU A 58 14.27 -11.90 -29.62
C LEU A 58 15.77 -11.61 -29.83
N GLY A 59 16.63 -11.89 -28.85
CA GLY A 59 18.08 -11.62 -28.92
C GLY A 59 18.45 -10.14 -28.78
N MET A 60 17.51 -9.27 -28.36
CA MET A 60 17.74 -7.83 -28.22
C MET A 60 18.29 -7.47 -26.84
N MET A 61 19.54 -7.86 -26.57
CA MET A 61 20.20 -7.63 -25.27
C MET A 61 20.69 -6.19 -25.06
N MET A 62 20.83 -5.39 -26.13
CA MET A 62 21.36 -4.02 -26.04
C MET A 62 20.29 -2.97 -25.75
N MET A 63 19.01 -3.30 -25.93
CA MET A 63 17.92 -2.41 -25.52
C MET A 63 17.54 -2.68 -24.07
N SER A 64 17.48 -1.61 -23.27
CA SER A 64 16.96 -1.70 -21.91
C SER A 64 15.48 -2.08 -21.94
N PRO A 65 15.06 -3.18 -21.31
CA PRO A 65 13.65 -3.55 -21.21
C PRO A 65 12.77 -2.46 -20.58
N VAL A 66 13.37 -1.64 -19.70
CA VAL A 66 12.69 -0.55 -18.98
C VAL A 66 12.15 0.52 -19.93
N THR A 67 12.88 0.82 -21.01
CA THR A 67 12.46 1.85 -21.98
C THR A 67 11.20 1.43 -22.73
N ILE A 68 11.03 0.12 -22.97
CA ILE A 68 9.86 -0.44 -23.64
C ILE A 68 8.72 -0.64 -22.66
N SER A 69 9.00 -1.07 -21.42
CA SER A 69 7.96 -1.30 -20.42
C SER A 69 7.33 -0.03 -19.88
N THR A 70 8.08 1.07 -19.76
CA THR A 70 7.56 2.34 -19.22
C THR A 70 6.31 2.86 -19.94
N PRO A 71 6.28 3.05 -21.27
CA PRO A 71 5.07 3.48 -21.97
C PRO A 71 3.93 2.46 -21.87
N ILE A 72 4.23 1.15 -21.89
CA ILE A 72 3.23 0.08 -21.79
C ILE A 72 2.55 0.09 -20.41
N LYS A 73 3.33 0.26 -19.33
CA LYS A 73 2.79 0.37 -17.96
C LYS A 73 1.85 1.56 -17.81
N LEU A 74 2.22 2.71 -18.36
CA LEU A 74 1.38 3.90 -18.33
C LEU A 74 0.05 3.66 -19.06
N ILE A 75 0.09 3.05 -20.23
CA ILE A 75 -1.11 2.68 -20.98
C ILE A 75 -1.97 1.70 -20.17
N LEU A 76 -1.36 0.65 -19.59
CA LEU A 76 -2.07 -0.32 -18.75
C LEU A 76 -2.77 0.36 -17.56
N PHE A 77 -2.07 1.26 -16.87
CA PHE A 77 -2.62 1.97 -15.71
C PHE A 77 -3.78 2.90 -16.08
N VAL A 78 -3.67 3.62 -17.21
CA VAL A 78 -4.75 4.47 -17.71
C VAL A 78 -5.92 3.64 -18.24
N ALA A 79 -5.66 2.55 -18.95
CA ALA A 79 -6.70 1.67 -19.49
C ALA A 79 -7.53 0.96 -18.41
N MET A 80 -6.96 0.76 -17.22
CA MET A 80 -7.66 0.22 -16.05
C MET A 80 -8.33 1.29 -15.19
N ASP A 81 -8.37 2.56 -15.62
CA ASP A 81 -8.84 3.68 -14.81
C ASP A 81 -8.14 3.76 -13.43
N GLY A 82 -6.84 3.46 -13.38
CA GLY A 82 -6.09 3.26 -12.14
C GLY A 82 -6.12 4.48 -11.19
N TRP A 83 -6.12 5.70 -11.73
CA TRP A 83 -6.26 6.94 -10.94
C TRP A 83 -7.59 7.02 -10.19
N THR A 84 -8.68 6.67 -10.85
CA THR A 84 -10.03 6.68 -10.28
C THR A 84 -10.18 5.58 -9.24
N MET A 85 -9.66 4.39 -9.51
CA MET A 85 -9.71 3.27 -8.56
C MET A 85 -8.91 3.57 -7.29
N LEU A 86 -7.69 4.10 -7.44
CA LEU A 86 -6.81 4.43 -6.30
C LEU A 86 -7.42 5.52 -5.42
N SER A 87 -7.87 6.62 -6.02
CA SER A 87 -8.49 7.72 -5.27
C SER A 87 -9.75 7.29 -4.53
N LYS A 88 -10.65 6.54 -5.18
CA LYS A 88 -11.86 6.00 -4.54
C LYS A 88 -11.52 5.06 -3.38
N GLY A 89 -10.54 4.17 -3.56
CA GLY A 89 -10.13 3.23 -2.51
C GLY A 89 -9.61 3.94 -1.26
N LEU A 90 -8.74 4.95 -1.44
CA LEU A 90 -8.21 5.74 -0.33
C LEU A 90 -9.30 6.54 0.39
N ILE A 91 -10.20 7.20 -0.36
CA ILE A 91 -11.28 8.00 0.24
C ILE A 91 -12.27 7.10 1.00
N LEU A 92 -12.65 5.96 0.43
CA LEU A 92 -13.60 5.05 1.04
C LEU A 92 -13.06 4.51 2.38
N GLN A 93 -11.76 4.22 2.46
CA GLN A 93 -11.13 3.73 3.68
C GLN A 93 -11.31 4.71 4.86
N TYR A 94 -11.13 6.01 4.65
CA TYR A 94 -11.33 7.01 5.72
C TYR A 94 -12.80 7.35 5.95
N PHE A 95 -13.63 7.30 4.90
CA PHE A 95 -15.06 7.59 5.03
C PHE A 95 -15.80 6.50 5.81
N ASP A 96 -15.44 5.24 5.62
CA ASP A 96 -16.03 4.10 6.35
C ASP A 96 -15.72 4.18 7.85
N LEU A 97 -14.48 4.51 8.21
CA LEU A 97 -14.07 4.80 9.59
C LEU A 97 -14.88 5.93 10.24
N SER A 98 -15.38 6.89 9.45
CA SER A 98 -16.20 7.98 9.98
C SER A 98 -17.67 7.58 10.22
N ILE A 99 -18.17 6.53 9.57
CA ILE A 99 -19.58 6.13 9.63
C ILE A 99 -19.79 5.04 10.68
N ASN A 100 -18.80 4.18 10.92
CA ASN A 100 -18.87 3.10 11.89
C ASN A 100 -17.71 3.20 12.89
N PRO A 101 -17.84 4.06 13.92
CA PRO A 101 -16.76 4.35 14.87
C PRO A 101 -16.38 3.15 15.74
#